data_AF-A0A258G0Z7-F1
#
_entry.id   AF-A0A258G0Z7-F1
#
_cell.length_a   1.000
_cell.length_b   1.000
_cell.length_c   1.000
_cell.angle_alpha   90.00
_cell.angle_beta   90.00
_cell.angle_gamma   90.00
#
_symmetry.space_group_name_H-M   'P 1'
#
loop_
_entity.id
_entity.type
_entity.pdbx_description
1 polymer ?
#
loop_
_entity_poly.entity_id
_entity_poly.type
_entity_poly.pdbx_seq_one_letter_code
_entity_poly.pdbx_strand_id
1 'polypeptide(L)'
;MQDIDTEFGENVGHDRVEHEVFFEKNFLGIEAGASRMVASRHHQALGRLGRGVDVCATTKDGIVEAAKVGERHFGMQWHPESDLTGVHMYRAFVERCMME
;
A
#
# COMPACT_ATOMS: atom_id res chain seq x y z
N MET A 1 3.88 12.80 -9.82
CA MET A 1 3.90 11.41 -10.27
C MET A 1 2.60 11.07 -10.92
N GLN A 2 2.61 11.14 -12.24
CA GLN A 2 1.56 10.67 -13.12
C GLN A 2 1.97 9.33 -13.77
N ASP A 3 3.27 9.08 -13.94
CA ASP A 3 3.79 7.84 -14.52
C ASP A 3 5.13 7.48 -13.86
N ILE A 4 5.20 6.31 -13.22
CA ILE A 4 6.36 5.84 -12.45
C ILE A 4 7.55 5.58 -13.37
N ASP A 5 7.35 4.90 -14.49
CA ASP A 5 8.46 4.47 -15.36
C ASP A 5 9.15 5.65 -16.02
N THR A 6 8.38 6.69 -16.36
CA THR A 6 8.95 7.91 -16.97
C THR A 6 9.56 8.88 -15.97
N GLU A 7 9.06 8.92 -14.72
CA GLU A 7 9.55 9.84 -13.68
C GLU A 7 10.61 9.21 -12.76
N PHE A 8 10.67 7.88 -12.67
CA PHE A 8 11.56 7.11 -11.78
C PHE A 8 12.20 5.93 -12.52
N GLY A 9 13.26 6.18 -13.30
CA GLY A 9 13.89 5.17 -14.16
C GLY A 9 14.58 3.99 -13.45
N GLU A 10 14.82 4.07 -12.14
CA GLU A 10 15.42 2.99 -11.32
C GLU A 10 14.41 2.38 -10.34
N ASN A 11 13.10 2.48 -10.62
CA ASN A 11 12.05 1.90 -9.81
C ASN A 11 12.07 0.36 -9.81
N VAL A 12 11.36 -0.27 -8.88
CA VAL A 12 11.34 -1.73 -8.72
C VAL A 12 10.55 -2.50 -9.78
N GLY A 13 9.95 -1.80 -10.73
CA GLY A 13 8.86 -2.26 -11.57
C GLY A 13 7.56 -2.29 -10.74
N HIS A 14 6.54 -1.54 -11.18
CA HIS A 14 5.22 -1.56 -10.53
C HIS A 14 4.12 -2.07 -11.47
N ASP A 15 4.37 -2.11 -12.79
CA ASP A 15 3.42 -2.67 -13.75
C ASP A 15 3.65 -4.18 -13.92
N ARG A 16 2.64 -4.98 -13.54
CA ARG A 16 2.55 -6.44 -13.74
C ARG A 16 3.70 -7.25 -13.12
N VAL A 17 4.10 -6.91 -11.90
CA VAL A 17 5.12 -7.66 -11.15
C VAL A 17 4.68 -7.92 -9.72
N GLU A 18 5.41 -8.79 -9.03
CA GLU A 18 5.37 -8.86 -7.56
C GLU A 18 6.58 -8.12 -7.01
N HIS A 19 6.37 -7.29 -5.98
CA HIS A 19 7.44 -6.58 -5.30
C HIS A 19 7.21 -6.57 -3.78
N GLU A 20 8.24 -6.17 -3.04
CA GLU A 20 8.21 -6.12 -1.58
C GLU A 20 7.81 -4.73 -1.08
N VAL A 21 6.83 -4.71 -0.17
CA VAL A 21 6.32 -3.52 0.51
C VAL A 21 6.67 -3.57 1.99
N PHE A 22 7.17 -2.46 2.51
CA PHE A 22 7.62 -2.29 3.89
C PHE A 22 6.63 -1.41 4.66
N PHE A 23 6.14 -1.91 5.79
CA PHE A 23 5.13 -1.25 6.60
C PHE A 23 5.77 -0.45 7.73
N GLU A 24 5.66 0.88 7.69
CA GLU A 24 6.11 1.77 8.77
C GLU A 24 5.08 1.89 9.89
N LYS A 25 3.81 1.60 9.59
CA LYS A 25 2.68 1.68 10.53
C LYS A 25 1.82 0.43 10.44
N ASN A 26 1.08 0.15 11.52
CA ASN A 26 0.06 -0.88 11.50
C ASN A 26 -1.00 -0.56 10.43
N PHE A 27 -1.27 -1.53 9.56
CA PHE A 27 -2.19 -1.37 8.44
C PHE A 27 -2.98 -2.66 8.22
N LEU A 28 -4.29 -2.60 8.51
CA LEU A 28 -5.24 -3.70 8.28
C LEU A 28 -4.70 -5.10 8.66
N GLY A 29 -4.26 -5.27 9.90
CA GLY A 29 -3.79 -6.58 10.40
C GLY A 29 -2.34 -6.92 10.05
N ILE A 30 -1.63 -6.03 9.35
CA ILE A 30 -0.18 -6.07 9.22
C ILE A 30 0.45 -5.10 10.23
N GLU A 31 1.48 -5.57 10.93
CA GLU A 31 2.18 -4.81 11.96
C GLU A 31 3.27 -3.91 11.38
N ALA A 32 3.53 -2.79 12.05
CA ALA A 32 4.67 -1.93 11.76
C ALA A 32 5.98 -2.71 11.89
N GLY A 33 6.91 -2.49 10.95
CA GLY A 33 8.17 -3.21 10.83
C GLY A 33 8.10 -4.50 9.99
N ALA A 34 6.91 -4.93 9.56
CA ALA A 34 6.77 -6.07 8.66
C ALA A 34 7.04 -5.67 7.19
N SER A 35 7.38 -6.66 6.35
CA SER A 35 7.32 -6.56 4.90
C SER A 35 6.45 -7.67 4.29
N ARG A 36 5.88 -7.45 3.11
CA ARG A 36 5.13 -8.45 2.34
C ARG A 36 5.44 -8.36 0.85
N MET A 37 5.50 -9.51 0.19
CA MET A 37 5.40 -9.58 -1.26
C MET A 37 3.94 -9.33 -1.66
N VAL A 38 3.72 -8.43 -2.61
CA VAL A 38 2.39 -8.01 -3.05
C VAL A 38 2.23 -8.12 -4.57
N ALA A 39 1.00 -8.33 -5.03
CA ALA A 39 0.67 -8.35 -6.45
C ALA A 39 0.49 -6.91 -6.99
N SER A 40 1.49 -6.39 -7.69
CA SER A 40 1.52 -5.01 -8.20
C SER A 40 1.15 -4.91 -9.69
N ARG A 41 0.24 -3.99 -10.00
CA ARG A 41 -0.32 -3.77 -11.35
C ARG A 41 -0.68 -2.31 -11.58
N HIS A 42 0.26 -1.40 -11.28
CA HIS A 42 0.03 0.03 -11.44
C HIS A 42 1.24 0.72 -12.07
N HIS A 43 0.96 1.75 -12.87
CA HIS A 43 1.97 2.59 -13.51
C HIS A 43 1.96 4.02 -12.97
N GLN A 44 1.04 4.33 -12.05
CA GLN A 44 0.92 5.63 -11.39
C GLN A 44 1.10 5.46 -9.89
N ALA A 45 1.51 6.52 -9.20
CA ALA A 45 1.64 6.53 -7.74
C ALA A 45 1.24 7.89 -7.15
N LEU A 46 1.07 7.93 -5.83
CA LEU A 46 0.77 9.15 -5.10
C LEU A 46 1.92 10.17 -5.23
N GLY A 47 1.68 11.26 -5.97
CA GLY A 47 2.67 12.33 -6.15
C GLY A 47 2.68 13.37 -5.02
N ARG A 48 1.50 13.86 -4.60
CA ARG A 48 1.38 14.83 -3.50
C ARG A 48 0.30 14.37 -2.54
N LEU A 49 0.66 14.22 -1.27
CA LEU A 49 -0.28 13.79 -0.24
C LEU A 49 -1.30 14.88 0.08
N GLY A 50 -2.54 14.45 0.29
CA GLY A 50 -3.60 15.31 0.82
C GLY A 50 -3.41 15.59 2.31
N ARG A 51 -4.14 16.57 2.84
CA ARG A 51 -4.13 16.87 4.27
C ARG A 51 -4.68 15.68 5.07
N GLY A 52 -3.99 15.29 6.12
CA GLY A 52 -4.41 14.20 7.00
C GLY A 52 -4.21 12.79 6.43
N VAL A 53 -3.51 12.68 5.29
CA VAL A 53 -3.09 11.38 4.75
C VAL A 53 -1.83 10.93 5.48
N ASP A 54 -1.93 9.78 6.13
CA ASP A 54 -0.83 9.09 6.78
C ASP A 54 -0.30 7.99 5.86
N VAL A 55 0.96 8.11 5.43
CA VAL A 55 1.67 7.00 4.78
C VAL A 55 1.88 5.88 5.80
N CYS A 56 1.60 4.65 5.37
CA CYS A 56 1.68 3.44 6.18
C CYS A 56 2.67 2.42 5.63
N ALA A 57 2.88 2.39 4.32
CA ALA A 57 3.82 1.47 3.69
C ALA A 57 4.40 2.02 2.39
N THR A 58 5.65 1.65 2.10
CA THR A 58 6.38 2.03 0.89
C THR A 58 7.17 0.86 0.32
N THR A 59 7.54 0.94 -0.95
CA THR A 59 8.60 0.11 -1.56
C THR A 59 10.00 0.67 -1.24
N LYS A 60 11.05 -0.09 -1.59
CA LYS A 60 12.46 0.33 -1.39
C LYS A 60 12.87 1.56 -2.19
N ASP A 61 12.18 1.85 -3.30
CA ASP A 61 12.39 3.05 -4.11
C ASP A 61 11.60 4.26 -3.60
N GLY A 62 10.89 4.11 -2.47
CA GLY A 62 10.18 5.19 -1.79
C GLY A 62 8.77 5.46 -2.32
N ILE A 63 8.27 4.66 -3.28
CA ILE A 63 6.88 4.78 -3.74
C ILE A 63 5.93 4.38 -2.62
N VAL A 64 4.91 5.22 -2.40
CA VAL A 64 3.88 4.98 -1.39
C VAL A 64 2.94 3.89 -1.88
N GLU A 65 2.83 2.82 -1.11
CA GLU A 65 2.03 1.63 -1.42
C GLU A 65 0.78 1.52 -0.53
N ALA A 66 0.81 2.07 0.69
CA ALA A 66 -0.37 2.16 1.53
C ALA A 66 -0.44 3.46 2.32
N ALA A 67 -1.65 3.98 2.46
CA ALA A 67 -1.93 5.16 3.26
C ALA A 67 -3.32 5.08 3.91
N LYS A 68 -3.54 5.86 4.95
CA LYS A 68 -4.83 5.98 5.63
C LYS A 68 -5.20 7.43 5.92
N VAL A 69 -6.48 7.68 6.17
CA VAL A 69 -6.99 8.95 6.69
C VAL A 69 -7.81 8.66 7.93
N GLY A 70 -7.32 9.12 9.09
CA GLY A 70 -7.90 8.77 10.38
C GLY A 70 -7.92 7.25 10.61
N GLU A 71 -9.02 6.76 11.17
CA GLU A 71 -9.17 5.34 11.54
C GLU A 71 -10.08 4.53 10.62
N ARG A 72 -10.72 5.17 9.63
CA ARG A 72 -11.79 4.54 8.83
C ARG A 72 -11.48 4.42 7.34
N HIS A 73 -10.54 5.20 6.81
CA HIS A 73 -10.23 5.20 5.38
C HIS A 73 -8.84 4.62 5.14
N PHE A 74 -8.76 3.62 4.29
CA PHE A 74 -7.55 2.89 3.95
C PHE A 74 -7.44 2.83 2.42
N GLY A 75 -6.26 3.12 1.91
CA GLY A 75 -5.92 2.98 0.51
C GLY A 75 -4.63 2.20 0.38
N MET A 76 -4.57 1.31 -0.60
CA MET A 76 -3.37 0.59 -0.99
C MET A 76 -3.30 0.50 -2.51
N GLN A 77 -2.08 0.37 -3.03
CA GLN A 77 -1.83 0.49 -4.46
C GLN A 77 -1.69 -0.87 -5.16
N TRP A 78 -1.28 -1.92 -4.44
CA TRP A 78 -1.32 -3.30 -4.91
C TRP A 78 -2.74 -3.90 -4.88
N HIS A 79 -2.86 -5.14 -5.36
CA HIS A 79 -4.10 -5.90 -5.48
C HIS A 79 -4.20 -7.00 -4.41
N PRO A 80 -4.68 -6.71 -3.18
CA PRO A 80 -4.81 -7.70 -2.11
C PRO A 80 -5.76 -8.86 -2.45
N GLU A 81 -6.64 -8.70 -3.44
CA GLU A 81 -7.50 -9.76 -3.96
C GLU A 81 -6.73 -10.83 -4.75
N SER A 82 -5.49 -10.51 -5.14
CA SER A 82 -4.63 -11.34 -5.99
C SER A 82 -3.40 -11.87 -5.25
N ASP A 83 -3.28 -11.68 -3.94
CA ASP A 83 -2.13 -12.13 -3.14
C ASP A 83 -2.50 -12.59 -1.72
N LEU A 84 -1.47 -12.95 -0.94
CA LEU A 84 -1.64 -13.47 0.43
C LEU A 84 -1.90 -12.39 1.49
N THR A 85 -1.80 -11.10 1.16
CA THR A 85 -2.13 -10.02 2.10
C THR A 85 -3.63 -9.91 2.34
N GLY A 86 -4.46 -10.27 1.34
CA GLY A 86 -5.91 -10.15 1.38
C GLY A 86 -6.57 -10.83 2.59
N VAL A 87 -6.12 -12.04 2.96
CA VAL A 87 -6.71 -12.78 4.10
C VAL A 87 -6.61 -12.00 5.42
N HIS A 88 -5.49 -11.30 5.64
CA HIS A 88 -5.28 -10.49 6.82
C HIS A 88 -6.06 -9.18 6.71
N MET A 89 -5.97 -8.53 5.57
CA MET A 89 -6.52 -7.18 5.37
C MET A 89 -8.03 -7.13 5.33
N TYR A 90 -8.68 -8.05 4.62
CA TYR A 90 -10.13 -8.06 4.54
C TYR A 90 -10.76 -8.40 5.89
N ARG A 91 -10.20 -9.37 6.61
CA ARG A 91 -10.65 -9.69 7.98
C ARG A 91 -10.51 -8.46 8.88
N ALA A 92 -9.32 -7.86 8.89
CA ALA A 92 -9.03 -6.68 9.68
C ALA A 92 -9.95 -5.50 9.33
N PHE A 93 -10.26 -5.28 8.05
CA PHE A 93 -11.15 -4.22 7.59
C PHE A 93 -12.59 -4.46 8.03
N VAL A 94 -13.11 -5.68 7.86
CA VAL A 94 -14.46 -6.06 8.33
C VAL A 94 -14.58 -5.87 9.84
N GLU A 95 -13.59 -6.31 10.62
CA GLU A 95 -13.56 -6.10 12.07
C GLU A 95 -13.65 -4.61 12.43
N ARG A 96 -12.95 -3.71 11.71
CA ARG A 96 -13.07 -2.26 11.93
C ARG A 96 -14.44 -1.71 11.58
N CYS A 97 -15.07 -2.18 10.50
CA CYS A 97 -16.41 -1.74 10.11
C CYS A 97 -17.48 -2.11 11.15
N MET A 98 -17.22 -3.13 11.96
CA MET A 98 -18.12 -3.58 13.03
C MET A 98 -17.89 -2.84 14.36
N MET A 99 -16.83 -2.05 14.49
CA MET A 99 -16.55 -1.24 15.67
C MET A 99 -17.24 0.12 15.54
N GLU A 100 -18.04 0.50 16.54
CA GLU A 100 -18.77 1.79 16.58
C GLU A 100 -17.85 2.99 16.72
#